data_AF-A0A2M9ET49-F1
#
_entry.id   AF-A0A2M9ET49-F1
#
_cell.length_a   1.000
_cell.length_b   1.000
_cell.length_c   1.000
_cell.angle_alpha   90.00
_cell.angle_beta   90.00
_cell.angle_gamma   90.00
#
_symmetry.space_group_name_H-M   'P 1'
#
loop_
_entity.id
_entity.type
_entity.pdbx_description
1 polymer ?
#
loop_
_entity_poly.entity_id
_entity_poly.type
_entity_poly.pdbx_seq_one_letter_code
_entity_poly.pdbx_strand_id
1 'polypeptide(L)'
;MLMKMLKVLLILACITMANHISASPPAGGSAPPRRCDIRLESWCIVDGTHVITKHWADDGIHERIWSLQGYFKPESKLFILEPNGCRQGYADTVELLSYEKDIRLDDRQMNKAVVRIKSDHSCDLVFLFPPLDGDPMEWAFSIGTRLIWGCKDQDCTPIVLSDTLWPILKSKMHEDEYDGSP
;
A
#
# COMPACT_ATOMS: atom_id res chain seq x y z
N MET A 1 3.32 -27.49 78.13
CA MET A 1 1.96 -27.58 77.55
C MET A 1 2.02 -27.03 76.13
N LEU A 2 1.50 -27.61 75.07
CA LEU A 2 0.80 -28.87 74.82
C LEU A 2 0.72 -28.99 73.27
N MET A 3 1.01 -30.19 72.75
CA MET A 3 0.56 -30.78 71.47
C MET A 3 0.90 -30.06 70.14
N LYS A 4 1.82 -30.62 69.34
CA LYS A 4 1.57 -31.68 68.32
C LYS A 4 0.43 -31.35 67.37
N MET A 5 0.75 -31.09 66.10
CA MET A 5 0.03 -31.67 64.96
C MET A 5 0.92 -31.68 63.70
N LEU A 6 1.57 -32.82 63.51
CA LEU A 6 2.22 -33.26 62.29
C LEU A 6 1.13 -33.66 61.30
N LYS A 7 0.94 -32.90 60.21
CA LYS A 7 0.07 -33.29 59.09
C LYS A 7 0.93 -33.90 57.99
N VAL A 8 0.89 -35.23 57.95
CA VAL A 8 1.36 -36.04 56.82
C VAL A 8 0.35 -35.86 55.69
N LEU A 9 0.74 -35.21 54.60
CA LEU A 9 -0.02 -35.20 53.35
C LEU A 9 0.68 -36.13 52.36
N LEU A 10 0.05 -37.28 52.09
CA LEU A 10 0.38 -38.14 50.96
C LEU A 10 0.00 -37.39 49.67
N ILE A 11 0.99 -37.12 48.81
CA ILE A 11 0.76 -36.65 47.44
C ILE A 11 0.72 -37.87 46.53
N LEU A 12 -0.48 -38.22 46.07
CA LEU A 12 -0.72 -39.27 45.08
C LEU A 12 -0.39 -38.70 43.69
N ALA A 13 0.70 -39.13 43.09
CA ALA A 13 1.08 -38.75 41.73
C ALA A 13 0.29 -39.58 40.70
N CYS A 14 -0.81 -39.03 40.19
CA CYS A 14 -1.48 -39.56 38.99
C CYS A 14 -0.73 -39.07 37.75
N ILE A 15 0.13 -39.93 37.20
CA ILE A 15 0.77 -39.74 35.89
C ILE A 15 -0.29 -40.03 34.82
N THR A 16 -0.98 -39.00 34.34
CA THR A 16 -1.80 -39.10 33.13
C THR A 16 -0.88 -38.91 31.92
N MET A 17 -0.58 -40.01 31.22
CA MET A 17 0.01 -39.94 29.89
C MET A 17 -1.04 -39.36 28.93
N ALA A 18 -1.00 -38.05 28.72
CA ALA A 18 -1.78 -37.39 27.69
C ALA A 18 -1.15 -37.73 26.33
N ASN A 19 -1.77 -38.67 25.61
CA ASN A 19 -1.50 -38.86 24.18
C ASN A 19 -1.91 -37.59 23.44
N HIS A 20 -0.96 -36.70 23.18
CA HIS A 20 -1.15 -35.55 22.32
C HIS A 20 -1.35 -36.03 20.88
N ILE A 21 -2.61 -36.20 20.48
CA ILE A 21 -2.99 -36.31 19.07
C ILE A 21 -2.71 -34.94 18.45
N SER A 22 -1.57 -34.81 17.79
CA SER A 22 -1.19 -33.63 17.02
C SER A 22 -2.07 -33.58 15.76
N ALA A 23 -3.28 -33.06 15.89
CA ALA A 23 -4.11 -32.71 14.75
C ALA A 23 -3.45 -31.53 14.03
N SER A 24 -2.94 -31.77 12.81
CA SER A 24 -2.51 -30.68 11.93
C SER A 24 -3.66 -29.69 11.78
N PRO A 25 -3.42 -28.37 11.95
CA PRO A 25 -4.46 -27.40 11.74
C PRO A 25 -5.01 -27.58 10.32
N PRO A 26 -6.35 -27.53 10.13
CA PRO A 26 -6.93 -27.62 8.80
C PRO A 26 -6.25 -26.55 7.94
N ALA A 27 -5.80 -26.94 6.75
CA ALA A 27 -5.18 -26.03 5.80
C ALA A 27 -6.09 -24.80 5.67
N GLY A 28 -5.64 -23.66 6.22
CA GLY A 28 -6.44 -22.46 6.31
C GLY A 28 -6.91 -22.07 4.91
N GLY A 29 -8.22 -21.89 4.75
CA GLY A 29 -8.78 -21.42 3.49
C GLY A 29 -8.05 -20.14 3.06
N SER A 30 -7.62 -20.10 1.80
CA SER A 30 -6.99 -18.91 1.22
C SER A 30 -7.90 -17.71 1.43
N ALA A 31 -7.35 -16.57 1.87
CA ALA A 31 -8.09 -15.34 2.00
C ALA A 31 -8.82 -15.03 0.67
N PRO A 32 -10.07 -14.52 0.71
CA PRO A 32 -10.78 -14.16 -0.50
C PRO A 32 -9.94 -13.20 -1.37
N PRO A 33 -9.94 -13.36 -2.70
CA PRO A 33 -9.24 -12.44 -3.57
C PRO A 33 -9.81 -11.03 -3.40
N ARG A 34 -8.93 -10.03 -3.30
CA ARG A 34 -9.35 -8.63 -3.24
C ARG A 34 -10.03 -8.24 -4.56
N ARG A 35 -11.07 -7.42 -4.46
CA ARG A 35 -11.85 -6.94 -5.61
C ARG A 35 -11.57 -5.46 -5.84
N CYS A 36 -11.66 -5.04 -7.09
CA CYS A 36 -11.65 -3.63 -7.45
C CYS A 36 -12.98 -2.99 -7.02
N ASP A 37 -12.90 -1.91 -6.23
CA ASP A 37 -14.05 -1.05 -5.94
C ASP A 37 -14.40 -0.20 -7.15
N ILE A 38 -13.37 0.40 -7.76
CA ILE A 38 -13.48 1.17 -8.99
C ILE A 38 -12.66 0.46 -10.05
N ARG A 39 -13.33 -0.17 -11.02
CA ARG A 39 -12.68 -0.81 -12.16
C ARG A 39 -12.71 0.10 -13.38
N LEU A 40 -11.54 0.41 -13.91
CA LEU A 40 -11.35 1.03 -15.21
C LEU A 40 -10.76 -0.04 -16.16
N GLU A 41 -10.61 0.31 -17.44
CA GLU A 41 -10.16 -0.65 -18.45
C GLU A 41 -8.70 -1.09 -18.21
N SER A 42 -7.79 -0.12 -18.08
CA SER A 42 -6.36 -0.40 -17.89
C SER A 42 -5.95 -0.61 -16.43
N TRP A 43 -6.72 -0.13 -15.45
CA TRP A 43 -6.34 -0.18 -14.03
C TRP A 43 -7.56 -0.12 -13.11
N CYS A 44 -7.35 -0.33 -11.81
CA CYS A 44 -8.41 -0.23 -10.82
C CYS A 44 -7.93 0.28 -9.47
N ILE A 45 -8.90 0.71 -8.65
CA ILE A 45 -8.73 1.01 -7.23
C ILE A 45 -9.37 -0.14 -6.44
N VAL A 46 -8.58 -0.78 -5.59
CA VAL A 46 -9.00 -1.92 -4.77
C VAL A 46 -9.68 -1.46 -3.49
N ASP A 47 -10.66 -2.24 -3.04
CA ASP A 47 -11.33 -2.04 -1.75
C ASP A 47 -10.34 -1.87 -0.59
N GLY A 48 -10.66 -0.94 0.31
CA GLY A 48 -9.86 -0.64 1.49
C GLY A 48 -10.44 0.48 2.34
N THR A 49 -9.79 0.75 3.47
CA THR A 49 -10.19 1.82 4.39
C THR A 49 -9.75 3.19 3.87
N HIS A 50 -10.46 3.71 2.86
CA HIS A 50 -10.23 5.01 2.27
C HIS A 50 -11.52 5.64 1.73
N VAL A 51 -11.46 6.95 1.48
CA VAL A 51 -12.47 7.71 0.75
C VAL A 51 -11.94 7.98 -0.66
N ILE A 52 -12.76 7.70 -1.67
CA ILE A 52 -12.43 7.95 -3.09
C ILE A 52 -13.29 9.11 -3.58
N THR A 53 -12.66 10.13 -4.14
CA THR A 53 -13.33 11.23 -4.83
C THR A 53 -12.84 11.32 -6.27
N LYS A 54 -13.77 11.42 -7.22
CA LYS A 54 -13.49 11.62 -8.64
C LYS A 54 -13.76 13.06 -9.05
N HIS A 55 -12.81 13.66 -9.76
CA HIS A 55 -12.96 14.95 -10.44
C HIS A 55 -12.63 14.81 -11.92
N TRP A 56 -13.24 15.66 -12.75
CA TRP A 56 -12.81 15.85 -14.14
C TRP A 56 -11.68 16.87 -14.17
N ALA A 57 -10.65 16.62 -14.97
CA ALA A 57 -9.58 17.59 -15.17
C ALA A 57 -9.99 18.62 -16.24
N ASP A 58 -9.47 19.84 -16.13
CA ASP A 58 -9.71 20.95 -17.08
C ASP A 58 -8.40 21.44 -17.73
N ASP A 59 -7.38 20.58 -17.77
CA ASP A 59 -6.05 20.92 -18.29
C ASP A 59 -5.80 20.42 -19.73
N GLY A 60 -6.77 19.72 -20.32
CA GLY A 60 -6.69 19.15 -21.67
C GLY A 60 -5.72 17.97 -21.81
N ILE A 61 -4.97 17.61 -20.76
CA ILE A 61 -3.99 16.52 -20.75
C ILE A 61 -4.60 15.30 -20.04
N HIS A 62 -5.15 15.54 -18.86
CA HIS A 62 -5.79 14.54 -18.04
C HIS A 62 -7.28 14.52 -18.32
N GLU A 63 -7.87 13.33 -18.21
CA GLU A 63 -9.32 13.19 -18.26
C GLU A 63 -9.89 13.32 -16.85
N ARG A 64 -9.27 12.63 -15.89
CA ARG A 64 -9.80 12.41 -14.55
C ARG A 64 -8.71 12.58 -13.51
N ILE A 65 -9.10 13.14 -12.38
CA ILE A 65 -8.29 13.22 -11.17
C ILE A 65 -9.01 12.41 -10.10
N TRP A 66 -8.34 11.39 -9.60
CA TRP A 66 -8.81 10.58 -8.48
C TRP A 66 -8.09 11.03 -7.22
N SER A 67 -8.83 11.29 -6.15
CA SER A 67 -8.26 11.55 -4.83
C SER A 67 -8.63 10.40 -3.91
N LEU A 68 -7.61 9.78 -3.31
CA LEU A 68 -7.76 8.75 -2.30
C LEU A 68 -7.26 9.33 -0.98
N GLN A 69 -8.06 9.17 0.06
CA GLN A 69 -7.79 9.71 1.39
C GLN A 69 -7.96 8.61 2.44
N GLY A 70 -6.94 8.36 3.25
CA GLY A 70 -7.02 7.38 4.33
C GLY A 70 -7.95 7.87 5.45
N TYR A 71 -8.82 6.99 5.97
CA TYR A 71 -9.73 7.37 7.07
C TYR A 71 -8.99 7.85 8.32
N PHE A 72 -7.83 7.28 8.62
CA PHE A 72 -7.05 7.56 9.83
C PHE A 72 -5.94 8.60 9.63
N LYS A 73 -5.71 9.06 8.39
CA LYS A 73 -4.75 10.12 8.04
C LYS A 73 -5.38 11.02 6.95
N PRO A 74 -6.39 11.83 7.28
CA PRO A 74 -7.14 12.61 6.29
C PRO A 74 -6.28 13.67 5.56
N GLU A 75 -5.19 14.11 6.16
CA GLU A 75 -4.20 15.00 5.54
C GLU A 75 -3.34 14.29 4.47
N SER A 76 -3.21 12.97 4.57
CA SER A 76 -2.48 12.11 3.66
C SER A 76 -3.36 11.75 2.46
N LYS A 77 -3.24 12.53 1.38
CA LYS A 77 -4.01 12.34 0.15
C LYS A 77 -3.13 11.87 -1.00
N LEU A 78 -3.51 10.76 -1.62
CA LEU A 78 -2.97 10.35 -2.90
C LEU A 78 -3.85 10.93 -4.00
N PHE A 79 -3.26 11.64 -4.95
CA PHE A 79 -3.92 12.02 -6.20
C PHE A 79 -3.38 11.20 -7.35
N ILE A 80 -4.27 10.77 -8.25
CA ILE A 80 -3.93 10.01 -9.45
C ILE A 80 -4.54 10.74 -10.63
N LEU A 81 -3.69 11.23 -11.51
CA LEU A 81 -4.08 11.96 -12.71
C LEU A 81 -4.03 10.97 -13.86
N GLU A 82 -5.21 10.71 -14.44
CA GLU A 82 -5.42 9.73 -15.49
C GLU A 82 -5.46 10.45 -16.85
N PRO A 83 -4.50 10.20 -17.76
CA PRO A 83 -4.53 10.75 -19.11
C PRO A 83 -5.61 10.11 -19.97
N ASN A 84 -6.01 10.79 -21.05
CA ASN A 84 -7.08 10.35 -21.94
C ASN A 84 -6.87 8.95 -22.56
N GLY A 85 -5.62 8.52 -22.75
CA GLY A 85 -5.32 7.23 -23.39
C GLY A 85 -5.51 5.99 -22.50
N CYS A 86 -5.73 6.15 -21.19
CA CYS A 86 -5.94 5.02 -20.26
C CYS A 86 -7.29 4.29 -20.43
N ARG A 87 -8.20 4.85 -21.22
CA ARG A 87 -9.56 4.32 -21.40
C ARG A 87 -9.64 3.14 -22.34
N GLN A 88 -8.62 2.89 -23.14
CA GLN A 88 -8.68 1.92 -24.23
C GLN A 88 -7.61 0.87 -24.01
N GLY A 89 -8.01 -0.39 -24.03
CA GLY A 89 -7.14 -1.52 -23.81
C GLY A 89 -6.81 -1.74 -22.34
N TYR A 90 -6.04 -2.81 -22.14
CA TYR A 90 -5.63 -3.29 -20.84
C TYR A 90 -4.21 -2.86 -20.51
N ALA A 91 -3.86 -2.89 -19.23
CA ALA A 91 -2.47 -2.82 -18.82
C ALA A 91 -1.71 -4.08 -19.24
N ASP A 92 -0.52 -3.88 -19.78
CA ASP A 92 0.40 -4.95 -20.21
C ASP A 92 1.82 -4.74 -19.67
N THR A 93 2.06 -3.63 -18.97
CA THR A 93 3.32 -3.30 -18.31
C THR A 93 3.06 -2.54 -17.01
N VAL A 94 4.07 -2.44 -16.16
CA VAL A 94 4.11 -1.54 -15.02
C VAL A 94 5.54 -1.04 -14.89
N GLU A 95 5.79 0.21 -15.28
CA GLU A 95 7.12 0.81 -15.31
C GLU A 95 7.10 2.17 -14.64
N LEU A 96 8.00 2.39 -13.69
CA LEU A 96 8.24 3.72 -13.12
C LEU A 96 9.10 4.52 -14.10
N LEU A 97 8.53 5.56 -14.70
CA LEU A 97 9.23 6.41 -15.66
C LEU A 97 10.04 7.51 -14.97
N SER A 98 9.44 8.16 -13.97
CA SER A 98 10.11 9.24 -13.25
C SER A 98 9.60 9.37 -11.82
N TYR A 99 10.46 9.96 -10.99
CA TYR A 99 10.15 10.34 -9.63
C TYR A 99 10.78 11.71 -9.32
N GLU A 100 9.94 12.67 -8.95
CA GLU A 100 10.32 14.04 -8.62
C GLU A 100 9.91 14.31 -7.17
N LYS A 101 10.87 14.71 -6.33
CA LYS A 101 10.60 15.10 -4.94
C LYS A 101 10.27 16.59 -4.87
N ASP A 102 9.52 16.96 -3.84
CA ASP A 102 9.38 18.35 -3.40
C ASP A 102 8.91 19.32 -4.48
N ILE A 103 8.10 18.82 -5.42
CA ILE A 103 7.48 19.65 -6.43
C ILE A 103 6.45 20.56 -5.75
N ARG A 104 6.35 21.78 -6.27
CA ARG A 104 5.35 22.74 -5.78
C ARG A 104 4.14 22.69 -6.68
N LEU A 105 3.00 22.27 -6.12
CA LEU A 105 1.70 22.29 -6.79
C LEU A 105 0.78 23.19 -5.99
N ASP A 106 0.34 24.28 -6.61
CA ASP A 106 -0.30 25.40 -5.94
C ASP A 106 0.55 25.87 -4.74
N ASP A 107 -0.02 25.77 -3.53
CA ASP A 107 0.60 26.20 -2.28
C ASP A 107 1.23 25.03 -1.51
N ARG A 108 1.21 23.82 -2.07
CA ARG A 108 1.60 22.57 -1.41
C ARG A 108 2.88 22.00 -2.01
N GLN A 109 3.70 21.44 -1.13
CA GLN A 109 4.81 20.60 -1.52
C GLN A 109 4.30 19.17 -1.68
N MET A 110 4.68 18.51 -2.76
CA MET A 110 4.23 17.17 -3.13
C MET A 110 5.40 16.39 -3.74
N ASN A 111 5.33 15.08 -3.68
CA ASN A 111 6.13 14.19 -4.51
C ASN A 111 5.31 13.77 -5.72
N LYS A 112 5.98 13.53 -6.84
CA LYS A 112 5.38 13.08 -8.09
C LYS A 112 6.05 11.80 -8.57
N ALA A 113 5.27 10.79 -8.89
CA ALA A 113 5.73 9.61 -9.61
C ALA A 113 4.94 9.46 -10.92
N VAL A 114 5.62 9.14 -12.01
CA VAL A 114 4.98 8.84 -13.30
C VAL A 114 5.16 7.36 -13.60
N VAL A 115 4.05 6.67 -13.86
CA VAL A 115 4.01 5.22 -13.98
C VAL A 115 3.31 4.85 -15.27
N ARG A 116 4.03 4.19 -16.15
CA ARG A 116 3.48 3.61 -17.37
C ARG A 116 2.81 2.28 -17.04
N ILE A 117 1.57 2.14 -17.47
CA ILE A 117 0.85 0.87 -17.36
C ILE A 117 0.51 0.23 -18.71
N LYS A 118 0.81 0.92 -19.82
CA LYS A 118 0.67 0.40 -21.17
C LYS A 118 1.95 0.56 -22.00
N SER A 119 2.37 -0.50 -22.66
CA SER A 119 3.58 -0.58 -23.48
C SER A 119 3.52 0.27 -24.76
N ASP A 120 2.32 0.65 -25.19
CA ASP A 120 2.07 1.58 -26.31
C ASP A 120 2.22 3.06 -25.93
N HIS A 121 2.59 3.35 -24.68
CA HIS A 121 2.79 4.69 -24.11
C HIS A 121 1.51 5.56 -24.07
N SER A 122 0.33 4.96 -24.26
CA SER A 122 -0.93 5.70 -24.21
C SER A 122 -1.43 5.97 -22.79
N CYS A 123 -0.87 5.30 -21.77
CA CYS A 123 -1.33 5.41 -20.39
C CYS A 123 -0.17 5.49 -19.40
N ASP A 124 0.20 6.74 -19.10
CA ASP A 124 1.16 7.11 -18.07
C ASP A 124 0.40 7.81 -16.93
N LEU A 125 0.16 7.07 -15.84
CA LEU A 125 -0.50 7.59 -14.65
C LEU A 125 0.46 8.48 -13.86
N VAL A 126 -0.02 9.65 -13.41
CA VAL A 126 0.75 10.53 -12.53
C VAL A 126 0.21 10.44 -11.12
N PHE A 127 1.06 10.07 -10.19
CA PHE A 127 0.76 9.96 -8.76
C PHE A 127 1.34 11.17 -8.06
N LEU A 128 0.50 11.87 -7.29
CA LEU A 128 0.93 12.96 -6.42
C LEU A 128 0.59 12.61 -4.98
N PHE A 129 1.58 12.66 -4.09
CA PHE A 129 1.40 12.36 -2.68
C PHE A 129 2.25 13.31 -1.84
N PRO A 130 1.94 13.49 -0.54
CA PRO A 130 2.71 14.36 0.33
C PRO A 130 4.19 13.96 0.40
N PRO A 131 5.07 14.89 0.77
CA PRO A 131 6.43 14.59 1.17
C PRO A 131 6.48 13.50 2.23
N LEU A 132 7.53 12.68 2.21
CA LEU A 132 7.68 11.57 3.15
C LEU A 132 8.26 12.01 4.49
N ASP A 133 8.51 13.30 4.70
CA ASP A 133 9.03 14.02 5.90
C ASP A 133 9.34 13.17 7.15
N GLY A 134 10.26 12.20 7.03
CA GLY A 134 10.62 11.27 8.09
C GLY A 134 9.58 10.20 8.48
N ASP A 135 8.40 10.17 7.87
CA ASP A 135 7.40 9.11 8.02
C ASP A 135 7.41 8.18 6.78
N PRO A 136 8.22 7.12 6.75
CA PRO A 136 8.15 6.12 5.68
C PRO A 136 6.81 5.37 5.64
N MET A 137 5.97 5.53 6.67
CA MET A 137 4.59 5.06 6.76
C MET A 137 3.57 6.16 6.46
N GLU A 138 3.97 7.19 5.71
CA GLU A 138 3.05 8.11 5.05
C GLU A 138 2.00 7.25 4.31
N TRP A 139 0.71 7.47 4.59
CA TRP A 139 -0.36 6.57 4.15
C TRP A 139 -0.53 6.56 2.63
N ALA A 140 -0.55 7.72 1.98
CA ALA A 140 -0.70 7.88 0.54
C ALA A 140 0.40 7.12 -0.21
N PHE A 141 1.64 7.18 0.28
CA PHE A 141 2.75 6.43 -0.29
C PHE A 141 2.68 4.93 0.05
N SER A 142 2.65 4.58 1.33
CA SER A 142 2.83 3.18 1.80
C SER A 142 1.61 2.29 1.57
N ILE A 143 0.40 2.85 1.69
CA ILE A 143 -0.87 2.13 1.56
C ILE A 143 -1.59 2.55 0.28
N GLY A 144 -1.75 3.87 0.06
CA GLY A 144 -2.49 4.42 -1.06
C GLY A 144 -2.02 3.89 -2.41
N THR A 145 -0.71 3.92 -2.68
CA THR A 145 -0.17 3.41 -3.95
C THR A 145 -0.43 1.90 -4.16
N ARG A 146 -0.51 1.12 -3.09
CA ARG A 146 -0.78 -0.34 -3.13
C ARG A 146 -2.24 -0.67 -3.44
N LEU A 147 -3.14 0.30 -3.33
CA LEU A 147 -4.54 0.15 -3.71
C LEU A 147 -4.73 0.25 -5.23
N ILE A 148 -3.69 0.62 -5.98
CA ILE A 148 -3.78 0.86 -7.43
C ILE A 148 -3.20 -0.33 -8.17
N TRP A 149 -4.04 -0.98 -8.97
CA TRP A 149 -3.70 -2.23 -9.66
C TRP A 149 -3.81 -2.04 -11.17
N GLY A 150 -2.85 -2.56 -11.93
CA GLY A 150 -2.96 -2.65 -13.39
C GLY A 150 -3.86 -3.82 -13.76
N CYS A 151 -4.76 -3.63 -14.72
CA CYS A 151 -5.75 -4.64 -15.10
C CYS A 151 -5.45 -5.20 -16.48
N LYS A 152 -5.30 -6.53 -16.55
CA LYS A 152 -5.19 -7.32 -17.77
C LYS A 152 -6.42 -8.21 -17.90
N ASP A 153 -7.27 -7.91 -18.87
CA ASP A 153 -8.57 -8.58 -19.06
C ASP A 153 -9.47 -8.47 -17.81
N GLN A 154 -9.75 -9.58 -17.12
CA GLN A 154 -10.52 -9.63 -15.87
C GLN A 154 -9.64 -9.59 -14.63
N ASP A 155 -8.36 -9.89 -14.76
CA ASP A 155 -7.42 -9.96 -13.66
C ASP A 155 -6.76 -8.59 -13.45
N CYS A 156 -6.58 -8.21 -12.20
CA CYS A 156 -5.82 -7.01 -11.86
C CYS A 156 -4.70 -7.40 -10.91
N THR A 157 -3.52 -6.82 -11.12
CA THR A 157 -2.32 -7.09 -10.34
C THR A 157 -1.81 -5.79 -9.71
N PRO A 158 -1.30 -5.84 -8.47
CA PRO A 158 -0.76 -4.66 -7.81
C PRO A 158 0.28 -3.91 -8.65
N ILE A 159 0.13 -2.58 -8.77
CA ILE A 159 1.21 -1.71 -9.22
C ILE A 159 2.11 -1.52 -8.02
N VAL A 160 3.21 -2.27 -7.96
CA VAL A 160 4.07 -2.28 -6.77
C VAL A 160 5.04 -1.10 -6.76
N LEU A 161 4.50 0.12 -6.76
CA LEU A 161 5.31 1.34 -6.75
C LEU A 161 6.21 1.43 -5.54
N SER A 162 5.74 0.97 -4.38
CA SER A 162 6.55 0.96 -3.17
C SER A 162 7.85 0.20 -3.37
N ASP A 163 7.83 -0.91 -4.11
CA ASP A 163 9.00 -1.79 -4.21
C ASP A 163 10.02 -1.24 -5.20
N THR A 164 9.54 -0.51 -6.22
CA THR A 164 10.40 0.20 -7.17
C THR A 164 10.94 1.52 -6.61
N LEU A 165 10.12 2.25 -5.85
CA LEU A 165 10.48 3.56 -5.29
C LEU A 165 11.32 3.42 -4.02
N TRP A 166 11.13 2.37 -3.22
CA TRP A 166 11.83 2.21 -1.94
C TRP A 166 13.36 2.25 -2.06
N PRO A 167 14.01 1.55 -3.02
CA PRO A 167 15.45 1.66 -3.21
C PRO A 167 15.91 3.10 -3.54
N ILE A 168 15.14 3.80 -4.39
CA ILE A 168 15.42 5.18 -4.82
C ILE A 168 15.27 6.16 -3.64
N LEU A 169 14.26 5.95 -2.81
CA LEU A 169 14.02 6.74 -1.62
C LEU A 169 15.10 6.49 -0.57
N LYS A 170 15.44 5.22 -0.34
CA LYS A 170 16.43 4.80 0.66
C LYS A 170 17.83 5.33 0.32
N SER A 171 18.25 5.31 -0.95
CA SER A 171 19.56 5.86 -1.32
C SER A 171 19.67 7.35 -0.99
N LYS A 172 18.60 8.12 -1.24
CA LYS A 172 18.56 9.55 -0.94
C LYS A 172 18.47 9.86 0.56
N MET A 173 17.73 9.07 1.34
CA MET A 173 17.66 9.27 2.80
C MET A 173 19.02 9.14 3.49
N HIS A 174 19.93 8.32 2.95
CA HIS A 174 21.28 8.18 3.49
C HIS A 174 22.24 9.30 3.07
N GLU A 175 21.97 10.02 1.98
CA GLU A 175 22.79 11.15 1.54
C GLU A 175 22.58 12.37 2.46
N ASP A 176 21.34 12.63 2.87
CA ASP A 176 20.99 13.78 3.72
C ASP A 176 21.44 13.62 5.18
N GLU A 177 21.70 12.39 5.64
CA GLU A 177 22.18 12.11 7.01
C GLU A 177 23.70 12.32 7.16
N TYR A 178 24.45 12.41 6.05
CA TYR A 178 25.91 12.53 6.05
C TYR A 178 26.43 13.91 5.63
N ASP A 179 25.60 14.96 5.72
CA ASP A 179 26.11 16.32 5.60
C ASP A 179 26.63 16.77 6.97
N GLY A 180 27.82 16.26 7.29
CA GLY A 180 28.51 16.45 8.57
C GLY A 180 28.52 17.92 8.98
N SER A 181 27.74 18.23 10.01
CA SER A 181 27.96 19.42 10.83
C SER A 181 29.18 19.18 11.72
N PRO A 182 30.29 19.93 11.53
CA PRO A 182 31.41 19.94 12.46
C PRO A 182 31.08 20.61 13.80
#